data_AF-A0A381UU13-F1
#
_entry.id   AF-A0A381UU13-F1
#
_cell.length_a   1.000
_cell.length_b   1.000
_cell.length_c   1.000
_cell.angle_alpha   90.00
_cell.angle_beta   90.00
_cell.angle_gamma   90.00
#
_symmetry.space_group_name_H-M   'P 1'
#
loop_
_entity.id
_entity.type
_entity.pdbx_description
1 polymer ?
#
loop_
_entity_poly.entity_id
_entity_poly.type
_entity_poly.pdbx_seq_one_letter_code
_entity_poly.pdbx_strand_id
1 'polypeptide(L)' 'VTNPGNVLFIMADQLRWDYLSCYGHPTLKTPHLDRLAERGVRFDR' A
#
# COMPACT_ATOMS: atom_id res chain seq x y z
N VAL A 1 -11.82 -20.43 19.95
CA VAL A 1 -12.18 -18.99 19.99
C VAL A 1 -11.41 -18.30 18.90
N THR A 2 -12.06 -17.84 17.83
CA THR A 2 -11.38 -17.02 16.81
C THR A 2 -11.21 -15.63 17.39
N ASN A 3 -9.96 -15.21 17.64
CA ASN A 3 -9.69 -13.83 17.97
C ASN A 3 -9.94 -13.00 16.71
N PRO A 4 -10.90 -12.06 16.69
CA PRO A 4 -11.05 -11.17 15.54
C PRO A 4 -9.72 -10.46 15.30
N GLY A 5 -9.22 -10.50 14.06
CA GLY A 5 -7.96 -9.86 13.72
C GLY A 5 -8.02 -8.37 14.03
N ASN A 6 -6.87 -7.79 14.40
CA ASN A 6 -6.77 -6.34 14.58
C ASN A 6 -6.90 -5.64 13.22
N VAL A 7 -7.60 -4.50 13.19
CA VAL A 7 -7.74 -3.65 11.99
C VAL A 7 -6.89 -2.41 12.18
N LEU A 8 -5.99 -2.15 11.22
CA LEU A 8 -5.14 -0.95 11.18
C LEU A 8 -5.47 -0.16 9.92
N PHE A 9 -6.05 1.03 10.08
CA PHE A 9 -6.35 1.95 8.99
C PHE A 9 -5.30 3.06 8.94
N ILE A 10 -4.50 3.09 7.86
CA ILE A 10 -3.45 4.08 7.64
C ILE A 10 -3.87 4.96 6.46
N MET A 11 -3.78 6.28 6.63
CA MET A 11 -4.05 7.25 5.58
C MET A 11 -2.84 8.18 5.45
N ALA A 12 -2.41 8.39 4.21
CA ALA A 12 -1.44 9.42 3.87
C ALA A 12 -2.18 10.65 3.33
N ASP A 13 -1.85 11.82 3.85
CA ASP A 13 -2.44 13.08 3.36
C ASP A 13 -1.76 13.51 2.06
N GLN A 14 -2.56 13.92 1.08
CA GLN A 14 -2.15 14.38 -0.25
C GLN A 14 -1.23 13.44 -1.06
N LEU A 15 -1.16 12.15 -0.71
CA LEU A 15 -0.39 11.18 -1.48
C LEU A 15 -1.01 11.00 -2.88
N ARG A 16 -0.25 11.31 -3.92
CA ARG A 16 -0.62 10.99 -5.30
C ARG A 16 -0.56 9.48 -5.54
N TRP A 17 -1.54 8.95 -6.26
CA TRP A 17 -1.62 7.52 -6.56
C TRP A 17 -0.42 7.01 -7.38
N ASP A 18 0.15 7.85 -8.25
CA ASP A 18 1.29 7.52 -9.11
C ASP A 18 2.66 7.71 -8.43
N TYR A 19 2.69 8.13 -7.16
CA TYR A 19 3.91 8.36 -6.37
C TYR A 19 4.27 7.17 -5.46
N LEU A 20 4.08 5.97 -6.00
CA LEU A 20 4.45 4.71 -5.36
C LEU A 20 5.09 3.80 -6.42
N SER A 21 6.19 3.10 -6.10
CA SER A 21 6.82 2.19 -7.07
C SER A 21 5.90 1.05 -7.47
N CYS A 22 5.07 0.54 -6.55
CA CYS A 22 4.06 -0.45 -6.90
C CYS A 22 3.04 0.06 -7.92
N TYR A 23 2.78 1.37 -8.01
CA TYR A 23 1.94 1.97 -9.05
C TYR A 23 2.73 2.39 -10.32
N GLY A 24 4.02 2.09 -10.39
CA GLY A 24 4.85 2.28 -11.59
C GLY A 24 5.67 3.58 -11.60
N HIS A 25 5.86 4.26 -10.47
CA HIS A 25 6.71 5.45 -10.43
C HIS A 25 8.15 5.11 -10.91
N PRO A 26 8.74 5.87 -11.86
CA PRO A 26 9.95 5.43 -12.59
C PRO A 26 11.23 5.40 -11.74
N THR A 27 11.32 6.23 -10.70
CA THR A 27 12.57 6.42 -9.91
C THR A 27 12.41 6.34 -8.39
N LEU A 28 11.18 6.44 -7.87
CA LEU A 28 10.90 6.47 -6.44
C LEU A 28 10.80 5.04 -5.95
N LYS A 29 11.45 4.74 -4.84
CA LYS A 29 11.40 3.41 -4.21
C LYS A 29 10.56 3.48 -2.95
N THR A 30 9.49 2.69 -2.89
CA THR A 30 8.62 2.52 -1.72
C THR A 30 8.57 1.06 -1.26
N PRO A 31 9.71 0.43 -0.93
CA PRO A 31 9.81 -1.03 -0.79
C PRO A 31 8.93 -1.64 0.32
N HIS A 32 8.54 -0.85 1.33
CA HIS A 32 7.63 -1.31 2.38
C HIS A 32 6.18 -1.36 1.92
N LEU A 33 5.74 -0.36 1.14
CA LEU A 33 4.40 -0.32 0.56
C LEU A 33 4.30 -1.32 -0.61
N ASP A 34 5.38 -1.51 -1.36
CA ASP A 34 5.45 -2.53 -2.40
C ASP A 34 5.26 -3.93 -1.81
N ARG A 35 5.98 -4.27 -0.73
CA ARG A 35 5.80 -5.54 -0.01
C ARG A 35 4.38 -5.71 0.56
N LEU A 36 3.73 -4.61 0.98
CA LEU A 36 2.34 -4.67 1.44
C LEU A 36 1.39 -4.99 0.29
N ALA A 37 1.59 -4.35 -0.87
CA ALA A 37 0.82 -4.61 -2.08
C ALA A 37 1.00 -6.05 -2.60
N GLU A 38 2.23 -6.58 -2.58
CA GLU A 38 2.52 -7.98 -2.97
C GLU A 38 1.87 -9.03 -2.06
N ARG A 39 1.64 -8.71 -0.79
CA ARG A 39 1.06 -9.62 0.20
C ARG A 39 -0.45 -9.47 0.34
N GLY A 40 -1.06 -8.55 -0.39
CA GLY A 40 -2.46 -8.18 -0.25
C GLY A 40 -3.11 -7.90 -1.59
N VAL A 41 -4.08 -6.99 -1.57
CA VAL A 41 -4.78 -6.53 -2.77
C VAL A 41 -4.45 -5.06 -2.97
N ARG A 42 -3.99 -4.73 -4.18
CA ARG A 42 -3.81 -3.35 -4.64
C ARG A 42 -4.98 -2.97 -5.54
N PHE A 43 -5.56 -1.81 -5.29
CA PHE A 43 -6.69 -1.28 -6.09
C PHE A 43 -6.16 -0.26 -7.08
N ASP A 44 -6.45 -0.45 -8.37
CA ASP A 44 -5.90 0.35 -9.46
C ASP A 44 -6.96 1.28 -10.12
N ARG A 45 -8.18 1.36 -9.57
CA ARG A 45 -9.27 2.28 -9.99
C ARG A 45 -10.16 2.68 -8.82
#